data_AF-A0A3D1DH78-F1
#
_entry.id   AF-A0A3D1DH78-F1
#
_cell.length_a   1.000
_cell.length_b   1.000
_cell.length_c   1.000
_cell.angle_alpha   90.00
_cell.angle_beta   90.00
_cell.angle_gamma   90.00
#
_symmetry.space_group_name_H-M   'P 1'
#
loop_
_entity.id
_entity.type
_entity.pdbx_description
1 polymer ?
#
loop_
_entity_poly.entity_id
_entity_poly.type
_entity_poly.pdbx_seq_one_letter_code
_entity_poly.pdbx_strand_id
1 'polypeptide(L)' 'NIVALCDVDSQRLAAAKKKHPRAEIYADYRRLLERKDLDAVVVATPDHHHAVASMRALRRGLHVYCEKP' A
#
# COMPACT_ATOMS: atom_id res chain seq x y z
N ASN A 1 9.91 -8.57 3.32
CA ASN A 1 9.01 -8.49 4.50
C ASN A 1 7.85 -7.56 4.19
N ILE A 2 6.64 -7.86 4.64
CA ILE A 2 5.49 -6.94 4.53
C ILE A 2 5.26 -6.29 5.89
N VAL A 3 5.40 -4.97 5.96
CA VAL A 3 5.34 -4.17 7.20
C VAL A 3 4.06 -3.35 7.34
N ALA A 4 3.36 -3.11 6.22
CA ALA A 4 2.11 -2.37 6.17
C ALA A 4 1.19 -2.93 5.07
N LEU A 5 -0.12 -2.87 5.29
CA LEU A 5 -1.17 -3.23 4.35
C LEU A 5 -2.18 -2.07 4.29
N CYS A 6 -2.71 -1.79 3.10
CA CYS A 6 -3.75 -0.77 2.94
C CYS A 6 -4.83 -1.23 1.97
N ASP A 7 -6.09 -1.10 2.41
CA ASP A 7 -7.27 -1.28 1.56
C ASP A 7 -8.45 -0.50 2.17
N VAL A 8 -9.35 0.01 1.33
CA VAL A 8 -10.60 0.64 1.78
C VAL A 8 -11.65 -0.42 2.15
N ASP A 9 -11.54 -1.62 1.59
CA ASP A 9 -12.35 -2.78 1.92
C ASP A 9 -11.79 -3.48 3.17
N SER A 10 -12.52 -3.35 4.28
CA SER A 10 -12.12 -3.91 5.57
C SER A 10 -12.10 -5.45 5.59
N GLN A 11 -12.91 -6.11 4.76
CA GLN A 11 -12.92 -7.58 4.67
C GLN A 11 -11.67 -8.09 3.96
N ARG A 12 -11.29 -7.46 2.84
CA ARG A 12 -10.05 -7.78 2.12
C ARG A 12 -8.83 -7.48 2.98
N LEU A 13 -8.82 -6.35 3.68
CA LEU A 13 -7.73 -5.97 4.58
C LEU A 13 -7.57 -6.97 5.73
N ALA A 14 -8.67 -7.41 6.34
CA ALA A 14 -8.65 -8.42 7.40
C ALA A 14 -8.12 -9.77 6.89
N ALA A 15 -8.51 -10.19 5.68
CA ALA A 15 -7.98 -11.41 5.06
C ALA A 15 -6.47 -11.30 4.79
N ALA A 16 -5.99 -10.16 4.29
CA ALA A 16 -4.56 -9.92 4.08
C ALA A 16 -3.78 -9.89 5.41
N LYS A 17 -4.33 -9.26 6.46
CA LYS A 17 -3.74 -9.21 7.80
C LYS A 17 -3.58 -10.60 8.43
N LYS A 18 -4.49 -11.54 8.16
CA LYS A 18 -4.33 -12.96 8.58
C LYS A 18 -3.10 -13.60 7.94
N LYS A 19 -2.79 -13.29 6.67
CA LYS A 19 -1.59 -13.78 5.97
C LYS A 19 -0.31 -13.06 6.42
N HIS A 20 -0.42 -11.81 6.84
CA HIS A 20 0.69 -10.99 7.33
C HIS A 20 0.40 -10.40 8.73
N PRO A 21 0.43 -11.22 9.80
CA PRO A 21 -0.01 -10.79 11.14
C PRO A 21 0.77 -9.62 11.73
N ARG A 22 2.03 -9.43 11.31
CA ARG A 22 2.91 -8.34 11.78
C ARG A 22 2.73 -7.02 11.03
N ALA A 23 2.05 -7.02 9.88
CA ALA A 23 1.89 -5.81 9.08
C ALA A 23 0.84 -4.88 9.70
N GLU A 24 1.15 -3.61 9.89
CA GLU A 24 0.14 -2.62 10.31
C GLU A 24 -0.90 -2.42 9.20
N ILE A 25 -2.15 -2.13 9.59
CA ILE A 25 -3.24 -1.95 8.63
C ILE A 25 -3.64 -0.48 8.53
N TYR A 26 -3.95 -0.06 7.30
CA TYR A 26 -4.36 1.29 6.98
C TYR A 26 -5.60 1.24 6.09
N ALA A 27 -6.55 2.15 6.30
CA ALA A 27 -7.69 2.34 5.37
C ALA A 27 -7.40 3.41 4.30
N ASP A 28 -6.30 4.16 4.46
CA ASP A 28 -5.92 5.25 3.59
C ASP A 28 -4.41 5.19 3.29
N TYR A 29 -4.07 5.00 2.01
CA TYR A 29 -2.68 4.89 1.58
C TYR A 29 -1.91 6.20 1.79
N ARG A 30 -2.60 7.34 1.88
CA ARG A 30 -1.96 8.64 2.15
C ARG A 30 -1.29 8.65 3.51
N ARG A 31 -1.97 8.05 4.51
CA ARG A 31 -1.47 7.84 5.87
C ARG A 31 -0.42 6.75 5.92
N LEU A 32 -0.64 5.62 5.21
CA LEU A 32 0.38 4.56 5.12
C LEU A 32 1.71 5.13 4.63
N LEU A 33 1.68 5.92 3.55
CA LEU A 33 2.89 6.45 2.95
C LEU A 33 3.62 7.47 3.84
N GLU A 34 3.00 7.99 4.92
CA GLU A 34 3.67 8.90 5.88
C GLU A 34 4.72 8.17 6.73
N ARG A 35 4.67 6.84 6.75
CA ARG A 35 5.73 6.02 7.32
C ARG A 35 7.05 6.25 6.60
N LYS A 36 8.11 6.39 7.41
CA LYS A 36 9.48 6.64 6.93
C LYS A 36 10.31 5.36 6.80
N ASP A 37 9.80 4.23 7.26
CA ASP A 37 10.47 2.93 7.30
C ASP A 37 10.01 2.00 6.17
N LEU A 38 9.57 2.57 5.05
CA LEU A 38 9.20 1.84 3.84
C LEU A 38 10.35 1.92 2.83
N ASP A 39 10.73 0.78 2.25
CA ASP A 39 11.69 0.73 1.14
C ASP A 39 10.99 0.74 -0.23
N ALA A 40 9.82 0.11 -0.30
CA ALA A 40 9.08 -0.11 -1.54
C ALA A 40 7.57 -0.24 -1.29
N VAL A 41 6.77 -0.04 -2.34
CA VAL A 41 5.33 -0.30 -2.35
C VAL A 41 4.90 -1.12 -3.56
N VAL A 42 3.87 -1.93 -3.35
CA VAL A 42 3.14 -2.65 -4.40
C VAL A 42 1.77 -1.99 -4.52
N VAL A 43 1.45 -1.46 -5.71
CA VAL A 43 0.20 -0.77 -6.00
C VAL A 43 -0.66 -1.68 -6.87
N ALA A 44 -1.71 -2.23 -6.25
CA ALA A 44 -2.72 -3.08 -6.90
C ALA A 44 -4.15 -2.62 -6.55
N THR A 45 -4.30 -1.30 -6.34
CA THR A 45 -5.60 -0.65 -6.13
C THR A 45 -6.42 -0.64 -7.43
N PRO A 46 -7.66 -0.15 -7.46
CA PRO A 46 -8.32 0.12 -8.74
C PRO A 46 -7.46 0.97 -9.68
N ASP A 47 -7.59 0.70 -10.97
CA ASP A 47 -6.92 1.34 -12.11
C ASP A 47 -6.79 2.87 -12.00
N HIS A 48 -7.89 3.56 -11.70
CA HIS A 48 -7.94 5.03 -11.58
C HIS A 48 -7.15 5.58 -10.38
N HIS A 49 -6.74 4.74 -9.43
CA HIS A 49 -5.87 5.12 -8.31
C HIS A 49 -4.39 4.78 -8.53
N HIS A 50 -4.04 3.93 -9.50
CA HIS A 50 -2.66 3.48 -9.74
C HIS A 50 -1.69 4.66 -9.89
N ALA A 51 -2.02 5.62 -10.75
CA ALA A 51 -1.15 6.76 -11.02
C ALA A 51 -0.92 7.63 -9.78
N VAL A 52 -1.99 7.94 -9.03
CA VAL A 52 -1.92 8.83 -7.86
C VAL A 52 -1.16 8.18 -6.70
N ALA A 53 -1.42 6.90 -6.42
CA ALA A 53 -0.73 6.16 -5.37
C ALA A 53 0.75 5.96 -5.71
N SER A 54 1.05 5.51 -6.93
CA SER A 54 2.42 5.31 -7.40
C SER A 54 3.23 6.60 -7.38
N MET A 55 2.65 7.70 -7.88
CA MET A 55 3.36 8.98 -7.93
C MET A 55 3.64 9.55 -6.54
N ARG A 56 2.71 9.37 -5.59
CA ARG A 56 2.95 9.78 -4.20
C ARG A 56 4.08 8.98 -3.55
N ALA A 57 4.18 7.68 -3.85
CA ALA A 57 5.27 6.84 -3.36
C ALA A 57 6.62 7.19 -4.01
N LEU A 58 6.66 7.36 -5.33
CA LEU A 58 7.87 7.77 -6.08
C LEU A 58 8.42 9.12 -5.58
N ARG A 59 7.55 10.11 -5.31
CA ARG A 59 7.95 11.41 -4.74
C ARG A 59 8.56 11.31 -3.35
N ARG A 60 8.33 10.21 -2.64
CA ARG A 60 8.95 9.90 -1.34
C ARG A 60 10.23 9.07 -1.47
N GLY A 61 10.68 8.79 -2.69
CA GLY A 61 11.87 7.99 -2.94
C GLY A 61 11.66 6.49 -2.78
N LEU A 62 10.41 6.02 -2.69
CA LEU A 62 10.09 4.60 -2.56
C LEU A 62 10.18 3.90 -3.90
N HIS A 63 10.67 2.65 -3.91
CA HIS A 63 10.53 1.80 -5.08
C HIS A 63 9.05 1.44 -5.29
N VAL A 64 8.60 1.44 -6.54
CA VAL A 64 7.20 1.16 -6.87
C VAL A 64 7.10 0.01 -7.85
N TYR A 65 6.34 -1.00 -7.47
CA TYR A 65 5.77 -1.98 -8.38
C TYR A 65 4.29 -1.67 -8.55
N CYS A 66 3.86 -1.37 -9.78
CA CYS A 66 2.46 -1.07 -10.10
C CYS A 66 1.90 -2.19 -10.95
N GLU A 67 0.75 -2.75 -10.55
CA GLU A 67 0.06 -3.75 -11.35
C GLU A 67 -0.44 -3.17 -12.67
N LYS A 68 -0.62 -4.06 -13.66
CA LYS A 68 -1.18 -3.67 -14.95
C LYS A 68 -2.60 -3.10 -14.77
N PRO A 69 -3.04 -2.21 -15.68
CA PRO A 69 -4.45 -1.83 -15.74
C PRO A 69 -5.38 -3.04 -15.91
#